data_AF-A0A2I0GLY6-F1
#
_entry.id   AF-A0A2I0GLY6-F1
#
_cell.length_a   1.000
_cell.length_b   1.000
_cell.length_c   1.000
_cell.angle_alpha   90.00
_cell.angle_beta   90.00
_cell.angle_gamma   90.00
#
_symmetry.space_group_name_H-M   'P 1'
#
loop_
_entity.id
_entity.type
_entity.pdbx_description
1 polymer ?
#
loop_
_entity_poly.entity_id
_entity_poly.type
_entity_poly.pdbx_seq_one_letter_code
_entity_poly.pdbx_strand_id
1 'polypeptide(L)'
;MTRQSQEGVTLIVVLMFLMLITLVGIIAVKRSTTDLKVATADQIDTFLLNSSDSANKRIEKIFDNDTDQDYVDAVIEGTGMFGYYLSQAGSTNRDDQYIFCYNARLNSFAKLNQASIIKPNGGTVMTTGSGYCDISKTESYSSARSNSVTQINITRPSRVVVGQGGFKSVTQGSGIQANEPSNESAVFNIRSTSILPSLSNASKEDINDCLKKPIDPNDGSTESLDECMKDEGVATKTLVQQAYVKNVIDNTVCYGFGVGDGKIDEDCQKLVGIDVNGNRKTAANN
;
A
#
# COMPACT_ATOMS: atom_id res chain seq x y z
N MET A 1 -61.38 57.45 -35.05
CA MET A 1 -60.97 56.35 -34.14
C MET A 1 -59.69 55.76 -34.69
N THR A 2 -58.55 56.15 -34.11
CA THR A 2 -57.20 55.78 -34.55
C THR A 2 -56.77 54.48 -33.90
N ARG A 3 -56.59 53.42 -34.70
CA ARG A 3 -56.03 52.12 -34.31
C ARG A 3 -54.58 52.05 -34.79
N GLN A 4 -53.65 52.56 -34.00
CA GLN A 4 -52.21 52.35 -34.19
C GLN A 4 -51.54 52.36 -32.81
N SER A 5 -51.35 51.18 -32.17
CA SER A 5 -50.36 50.93 -31.11
C SER A 5 -50.48 49.51 -30.53
N GLN A 6 -50.36 48.44 -31.33
CA GLN A 6 -50.32 47.07 -30.77
C GLN A 6 -49.28 46.11 -31.38
N GLU A 7 -48.62 46.43 -32.50
CA GLU A 7 -47.67 45.48 -33.11
C GLU A 7 -46.26 45.47 -32.48
N GLY A 8 -45.91 46.45 -31.65
CA GLY A 8 -44.60 46.48 -30.98
C GLY A 8 -44.53 45.69 -29.65
N VAL A 9 -45.67 45.53 -28.96
CA VAL A 9 -45.72 44.94 -27.61
C VAL A 9 -45.65 43.41 -27.67
N THR A 10 -46.28 42.79 -28.67
CA THR A 10 -46.28 41.33 -28.85
C THR A 10 -44.88 40.78 -29.10
N LEU A 11 -44.06 41.49 -29.89
CA LEU A 11 -42.69 41.05 -30.19
C LEU A 11 -41.78 41.07 -28.95
N ILE A 12 -41.91 42.08 -28.09
CA ILE A 12 -41.14 42.17 -26.83
C ILE A 12 -41.56 41.06 -25.87
N VAL A 13 -42.87 40.79 -25.75
CA VAL A 13 -43.38 39.73 -24.87
C VAL A 13 -42.88 38.35 -25.34
N VAL A 14 -42.95 38.05 -26.63
CA VAL A 14 -42.45 36.78 -27.19
C VAL A 14 -40.94 36.64 -26.96
N LEU A 15 -40.17 37.70 -27.19
CA LEU A 15 -38.72 37.68 -26.98
C LEU A 15 -38.37 37.42 -25.51
N MET A 16 -39.11 38.03 -24.57
CA MET A 16 -38.94 37.80 -23.15
C MET A 16 -39.25 36.35 -22.75
N PHE A 17 -40.33 35.76 -23.29
CA PHE A 17 -40.65 34.35 -23.05
C PHE A 17 -39.58 33.41 -23.62
N LEU A 18 -39.09 33.67 -24.83
CA LEU A 18 -38.00 32.88 -25.42
C LEU A 18 -36.72 32.95 -24.57
N MET A 19 -36.40 34.12 -24.02
CA MET A 19 -35.24 34.30 -23.14
C MET A 19 -35.38 33.54 -21.81
N LEU A 20 -36.58 33.49 -21.23
CA LEU A 20 -36.84 32.71 -20.01
C LEU A 20 -36.71 31.20 -20.26
N ILE A 21 -37.24 30.71 -21.39
CA ILE A 21 -37.17 29.29 -21.75
C ILE A 21 -35.71 28.87 -22.02
N THR A 22 -34.91 29.69 -22.69
CA THR A 22 -33.48 29.38 -22.93
C THR A 22 -32.67 29.38 -21.64
N LEU A 23 -32.94 30.28 -20.68
CA LEU A 23 -32.31 30.29 -19.36
C LEU A 23 -32.59 28.99 -18.57
N VAL A 24 -33.85 28.55 -18.52
CA VAL A 24 -34.23 27.29 -17.87
C VAL A 24 -33.59 26.09 -18.59
N GLY A 25 -33.54 26.12 -19.92
CA GLY A 25 -32.86 25.09 -20.73
C GLY A 25 -31.37 24.99 -20.42
N ILE A 26 -30.66 26.12 -20.33
CA ILE A 26 -29.23 26.15 -19.99
C ILE A 26 -28.99 25.61 -18.58
N ILE A 27 -29.83 25.96 -17.60
CA ILE A 27 -29.71 25.46 -16.23
C ILE A 27 -29.94 23.95 -16.17
N ALA A 28 -30.94 23.43 -16.89
CA ALA A 28 -31.22 22.00 -16.95
C ALA A 28 -30.06 21.20 -17.57
N VAL A 29 -29.48 21.69 -18.67
CA VAL A 29 -28.31 21.06 -19.32
C VAL A 29 -27.07 21.14 -18.42
N LYS A 30 -26.83 22.27 -17.75
CA LYS A 30 -25.72 22.40 -16.79
C LYS A 30 -25.87 21.41 -15.64
N ARG A 31 -27.06 21.28 -15.05
CA ARG A 31 -27.31 20.29 -13.98
C ARG A 31 -27.10 18.86 -14.46
N SER A 32 -27.64 18.49 -15.62
CA SER A 32 -27.47 17.16 -16.20
C SER A 32 -26.01 16.81 -16.50
N THR A 33 -25.22 17.75 -17.01
CA THR A 33 -23.79 17.53 -17.27
C THR A 33 -22.96 17.50 -15.99
N THR A 34 -23.35 18.27 -14.96
CA THR A 34 -22.76 18.16 -13.62
C THR A 34 -23.04 16.80 -12.99
N ASP A 35 -24.30 16.33 -13.03
CA ASP A 35 -24.70 15.03 -12.47
C ASP A 35 -23.94 13.86 -13.12
N LEU A 36 -23.75 13.92 -14.45
CA LEU A 36 -22.99 12.89 -15.17
C LEU A 36 -21.50 12.88 -14.76
N LYS A 37 -20.91 14.06 -14.57
CA LYS A 37 -19.51 14.18 -14.11
C LYS A 37 -19.35 13.65 -12.68
N VAL A 38 -20.28 13.98 -11.79
CA VAL A 38 -20.29 13.47 -10.41
C VAL A 38 -20.45 11.95 -10.40
N ALA A 39 -21.42 11.41 -11.17
CA ALA A 39 -21.63 9.96 -11.27
C ALA A 39 -20.42 9.22 -11.87
N THR A 40 -19.67 9.85 -12.78
CA THR A 40 -18.45 9.27 -13.35
C THR A 40 -17.31 9.29 -12.34
N ALA A 41 -17.15 10.37 -11.59
CA ALA A 41 -16.16 10.47 -10.51
C ALA A 41 -16.42 9.41 -9.43
N ASP A 42 -17.67 9.24 -8.99
CA ASP A 42 -18.03 8.22 -7.99
C ASP A 42 -17.76 6.79 -8.48
N GLN A 43 -17.97 6.51 -9.77
CA GLN A 43 -17.66 5.22 -10.37
C GLN A 43 -16.15 4.95 -10.38
N ILE A 44 -15.34 5.96 -10.72
CA ILE A 44 -13.87 5.86 -10.68
C ILE A 44 -13.40 5.61 -9.25
N ASP A 45 -13.91 6.38 -8.30
CA ASP A 45 -13.58 6.25 -6.88
C ASP A 45 -13.92 4.86 -6.34
N THR A 46 -15.09 4.34 -6.66
CA THR A 46 -15.52 2.98 -6.26
C THR A 46 -14.63 1.91 -6.89
N PHE A 47 -14.27 2.07 -8.16
CA PHE A 47 -13.37 1.14 -8.84
C PHE A 47 -11.96 1.14 -8.24
N LEU A 48 -11.38 2.32 -8.01
CA LEU A 48 -10.07 2.46 -7.38
C LEU A 48 -10.07 1.93 -5.94
N LEU A 49 -11.15 2.19 -5.19
CA LEU A 49 -11.33 1.64 -3.85
C LEU A 49 -11.34 0.11 -3.86
N ASN A 50 -12.12 -0.51 -4.76
CA ASN A 50 -12.14 -1.98 -4.91
C ASN A 50 -10.78 -2.55 -5.33
N SER A 51 -10.05 -1.82 -6.18
CA SER A 51 -8.69 -2.18 -6.61
C SER A 51 -7.72 -2.17 -5.42
N SER A 52 -7.80 -1.16 -4.55
CA SER A 52 -7.00 -1.06 -3.32
C SER A 52 -7.41 -2.10 -2.28
N ASP A 53 -8.71 -2.36 -2.11
CA ASP A 53 -9.24 -3.39 -1.22
C ASP A 53 -8.78 -4.80 -1.62
N SER A 54 -8.68 -5.08 -2.93
CA SER A 54 -8.18 -6.37 -3.40
C SER A 54 -6.71 -6.63 -3.01
N ALA A 55 -5.88 -5.59 -2.93
CA ALA A 55 -4.52 -5.66 -2.42
C ALA A 55 -4.51 -6.01 -0.93
N ASN A 56 -5.33 -5.32 -0.13
CA ASN A 56 -5.44 -5.58 1.30
C ASN A 56 -5.92 -7.00 1.61
N LYS A 57 -6.94 -7.47 0.88
CA LYS A 57 -7.41 -8.87 0.98
C LYS A 57 -6.31 -9.89 0.69
N ARG A 58 -5.40 -9.59 -0.23
CA ARG A 58 -4.25 -10.48 -0.49
C ARG A 58 -3.29 -10.49 0.71
N ILE A 59 -3.05 -9.35 1.36
CA ILE A 59 -2.24 -9.30 2.57
C ILE A 59 -2.89 -10.12 3.69
N GLU A 60 -4.20 -9.98 3.90
CA GLU A 60 -4.93 -10.74 4.91
C GLU A 60 -4.79 -12.25 4.70
N LYS A 61 -4.93 -12.70 3.44
CA LYS A 61 -4.86 -14.12 3.08
C LYS A 61 -3.50 -14.78 3.37
N ILE A 62 -2.41 -14.01 3.42
CA ILE A 62 -1.07 -14.54 3.77
C ILE A 62 -1.05 -15.09 5.20
N PHE A 63 -1.87 -14.52 6.08
CA PHE A 63 -1.96 -14.96 7.46
C PHE A 63 -2.90 -16.17 7.66
N ASP A 64 -3.54 -16.69 6.61
CA ASP A 64 -4.41 -17.87 6.70
C ASP A 64 -3.61 -19.16 6.95
N ASN A 65 -2.35 -19.22 6.49
CA ASN A 65 -1.49 -20.39 6.61
C ASN A 65 -0.02 -19.99 6.83
N ASP A 66 0.50 -20.26 8.02
CA ASP A 66 1.86 -19.94 8.43
C ASP A 66 2.96 -20.82 7.80
N THR A 67 2.56 -21.89 7.10
CA THR A 67 3.48 -22.76 6.35
C THR A 67 3.59 -22.39 4.87
N ASP A 68 2.77 -21.46 4.38
CA ASP A 68 2.83 -21.04 2.98
C ASP A 68 4.08 -20.20 2.71
N GLN A 69 4.66 -20.34 1.52
CA GLN A 69 5.89 -19.62 1.16
C GLN A 69 5.67 -18.10 1.15
N ASP A 70 4.47 -17.65 0.76
CA ASP A 70 4.10 -16.23 0.82
C ASP A 70 4.15 -15.69 2.27
N TYR A 71 3.78 -16.50 3.27
CA TYR A 71 3.89 -16.11 4.68
C TYR A 71 5.34 -16.05 5.13
N VAL A 72 6.13 -17.06 4.76
CA VAL A 72 7.57 -17.09 5.06
C VAL A 72 8.27 -15.87 4.46
N ASP A 73 8.08 -15.62 3.16
CA ASP A 73 8.69 -14.50 2.42
C ASP A 73 8.26 -13.14 2.98
N ALA A 74 6.99 -12.98 3.37
CA ALA A 74 6.44 -11.70 3.83
C ALA A 74 6.72 -11.38 5.30
N VAL A 75 6.64 -12.39 6.17
CA VAL A 75 6.56 -12.23 7.63
C VAL A 75 7.83 -12.71 8.32
N ILE A 76 8.33 -13.88 7.94
CA ILE A 76 9.44 -14.55 8.64
C ILE A 76 10.79 -14.05 8.14
N GLU A 77 10.97 -13.95 6.82
CA GLU A 77 12.21 -13.44 6.26
C GLU A 77 12.42 -11.99 6.72
N GLY A 78 13.60 -11.67 7.28
CA GLY A 78 13.94 -10.33 7.80
C GLY A 78 13.96 -9.22 6.74
N THR A 79 13.65 -9.58 5.52
CA THR A 79 13.64 -8.78 4.31
C THR A 79 12.17 -8.67 3.78
N GLY A 80 11.25 -9.52 4.27
CA GLY A 80 9.82 -9.45 3.97
C GLY A 80 9.16 -8.16 4.45
N MET A 81 7.96 -7.88 3.91
CA MET A 81 7.24 -6.63 4.18
C MET A 81 6.95 -6.36 5.66
N PHE A 82 6.79 -7.41 6.48
CA PHE A 82 6.68 -7.31 7.94
C PHE A 82 8.00 -7.65 8.62
N GLY A 83 8.69 -8.69 8.16
CA GLY A 83 9.96 -9.14 8.73
C GLY A 83 11.05 -8.08 8.74
N TYR A 84 11.06 -7.18 7.75
CA TYR A 84 11.93 -6.00 7.70
C TYR A 84 11.89 -5.15 8.98
N TYR A 85 10.70 -4.99 9.56
CA TYR A 85 10.48 -4.21 10.78
C TYR A 85 10.50 -5.05 12.05
N LEU A 86 10.42 -6.37 11.95
CA LEU A 86 10.43 -7.32 13.07
C LEU A 86 11.79 -7.97 13.32
N SER A 87 12.73 -7.82 12.38
CA SER A 87 14.11 -8.26 12.51
C SER A 87 14.87 -7.51 13.62
N GLN A 88 16.11 -7.95 13.91
CA GLN A 88 17.01 -7.28 14.86
C GLN A 88 17.26 -5.79 14.55
N ALA A 89 17.20 -5.40 13.27
CA ALA A 89 17.30 -3.99 12.84
C ALA A 89 15.95 -3.24 12.88
N GLY A 90 14.87 -3.91 13.31
CA GLY A 90 13.50 -3.41 13.23
C GLY A 90 13.22 -2.13 14.00
N SER A 91 14.02 -1.79 15.02
CA SER A 91 13.91 -0.52 15.74
C SER A 91 14.43 0.68 14.95
N THR A 92 15.44 0.48 14.10
CA THR A 92 16.01 1.54 13.25
C THR A 92 15.27 1.70 11.93
N ASN A 93 14.54 0.67 11.53
CA ASN A 93 13.75 0.64 10.29
C ASN A 93 12.34 1.23 10.45
N ARG A 94 12.01 1.78 11.63
CA ARG A 94 10.69 2.41 11.85
C ARG A 94 10.54 3.65 10.98
N ASP A 95 9.31 3.93 10.59
CA ASP A 95 8.92 4.98 9.65
C ASP A 95 9.42 4.81 8.20
N ASP A 96 10.36 3.88 7.94
CA ASP A 96 10.69 3.51 6.57
C ASP A 96 9.45 2.95 5.86
N GLN A 97 9.36 3.23 4.58
CA GLN A 97 8.23 2.90 3.73
C GLN A 97 8.63 1.73 2.82
N TYR A 98 8.09 0.56 3.12
CA TYR A 98 8.26 -0.64 2.30
C TYR A 98 7.23 -0.62 1.18
N ILE A 99 7.70 -0.51 -0.05
CA ILE A 99 6.88 -0.25 -1.23
C ILE A 99 7.03 -1.41 -2.22
N PHE A 100 5.90 -1.91 -2.70
CA PHE A 100 5.88 -2.88 -3.79
C PHE A 100 4.66 -2.73 -4.69
N CYS A 101 4.78 -3.15 -5.94
CA CYS A 101 3.69 -3.09 -6.90
C CYS A 101 2.81 -4.34 -6.81
N TYR A 102 1.51 -4.14 -6.64
CA TYR A 102 0.55 -5.23 -6.55
C TYR A 102 -0.07 -5.56 -7.91
N ASN A 103 -0.01 -6.85 -8.27
CA ASN A 103 -0.73 -7.39 -9.41
C ASN A 103 -1.36 -8.75 -9.05
N ALA A 104 -2.68 -8.80 -9.01
CA ALA A 104 -3.46 -9.99 -8.69
C ALA A 104 -3.24 -11.19 -9.62
N ARG A 105 -2.64 -10.97 -10.80
CA ARG A 105 -2.35 -12.01 -11.80
C ARG A 105 -1.02 -12.72 -11.55
N LEU A 106 -0.16 -12.16 -10.70
CA LEU A 106 1.13 -12.74 -10.37
C LEU A 106 0.96 -13.75 -9.24
N ASN A 107 1.62 -14.89 -9.39
CA ASN A 107 1.61 -15.96 -8.37
C ASN A 107 2.55 -15.67 -7.19
N SER A 108 3.40 -14.64 -7.29
CA SER A 108 4.31 -14.22 -6.21
C SER A 108 3.82 -12.93 -5.58
N PHE A 109 3.68 -12.90 -4.26
CA PHE A 109 3.32 -11.69 -3.52
C PHE A 109 4.46 -11.30 -2.59
N ALA A 110 4.80 -10.00 -2.55
CA ALA A 110 5.78 -9.41 -1.63
C ALA A 110 7.16 -10.08 -1.59
N LYS A 111 7.64 -10.57 -2.73
CA LYS A 111 9.04 -10.98 -2.84
C LYS A 111 9.94 -9.76 -2.76
N LEU A 112 10.96 -9.90 -1.95
CA LEU A 112 11.96 -8.88 -1.66
C LEU A 112 12.70 -8.25 -2.82
N ASN A 113 13.01 -9.05 -3.83
CA ASN A 113 13.64 -8.58 -5.06
C ASN A 113 12.68 -7.72 -5.92
N GLN A 114 11.46 -7.47 -5.43
CA GLN A 114 10.42 -6.65 -6.03
C GLN A 114 9.95 -5.54 -5.08
N ALA A 115 10.75 -5.19 -4.07
CA ALA A 115 10.45 -4.13 -3.12
C ALA A 115 11.44 -2.96 -3.24
N SER A 116 10.93 -1.77 -2.93
CA SER A 116 11.70 -0.56 -2.72
C SER A 116 11.44 -0.08 -1.29
N ILE A 117 12.49 0.38 -0.61
CA ILE A 117 12.41 0.93 0.74
C ILE A 117 12.96 2.35 0.70
N ILE A 118 12.14 3.29 1.12
CA ILE A 118 12.50 4.70 1.24
C ILE A 118 12.20 5.23 2.63
N LYS A 119 12.91 6.28 2.99
CA LYS A 119 12.64 7.08 4.17
C LYS A 119 11.49 8.05 3.90
N PRO A 120 10.82 8.55 4.95
CA PRO A 120 9.78 9.59 4.80
C PRO A 120 10.26 10.86 4.10
N ASN A 121 11.55 11.20 4.18
CA ASN A 121 12.13 12.35 3.46
C ASN A 121 12.53 12.05 2.01
N GLY A 122 12.08 10.91 1.44
CA GLY A 122 12.40 10.47 0.09
C GLY A 122 13.79 9.84 -0.08
N GLY A 123 14.59 9.74 0.99
CA GLY A 123 15.90 9.08 0.92
C GLY A 123 15.79 7.58 0.68
N THR A 124 16.54 7.04 -0.29
CA THR A 124 16.53 5.60 -0.58
C THR A 124 17.28 4.79 0.48
N VAL A 125 16.65 3.73 0.99
CA VAL A 125 17.29 2.71 1.82
C VAL A 125 17.72 1.52 0.96
N MET A 126 16.80 0.99 0.14
CA MET A 126 17.04 -0.17 -0.73
C MET A 126 16.12 -0.13 -1.95
N THR A 127 16.66 -0.29 -3.16
CA THR A 127 15.87 -0.29 -4.42
C THR A 127 16.32 -1.39 -5.38
N THR A 128 16.60 -2.58 -4.86
CA THR A 128 16.96 -3.73 -5.70
C THR A 128 15.72 -4.20 -6.49
N GLY A 129 15.64 -3.83 -7.78
CA GLY A 129 14.63 -4.37 -8.72
C GLY A 129 13.41 -3.49 -9.04
N SER A 130 13.41 -2.21 -8.62
CA SER A 130 12.29 -1.25 -8.74
C SER A 130 10.97 -1.83 -8.22
N GLY A 131 10.78 -1.86 -6.90
CA GLY A 131 9.51 -2.31 -6.31
C GLY A 131 8.34 -1.36 -6.56
N TYR A 132 8.59 -0.15 -7.04
CA TYR A 132 7.53 0.76 -7.49
C TYR A 132 6.74 0.17 -8.65
N CYS A 133 5.46 0.52 -8.73
CA CYS A 133 4.74 0.30 -9.96
C CYS A 133 5.34 1.14 -11.09
N ASP A 134 5.30 0.59 -12.30
CA ASP A 134 5.73 1.27 -13.51
C ASP A 134 4.63 1.16 -14.56
N ILE A 135 3.97 2.26 -14.89
CA ILE A 135 2.82 2.26 -15.79
C ILE A 135 3.22 2.01 -17.26
N SER A 136 4.52 1.99 -17.57
CA SER A 136 5.05 1.55 -18.86
C SER A 136 5.10 0.02 -18.99
N LYS A 137 4.99 -0.69 -17.87
CA LYS A 137 5.08 -2.15 -17.75
C LYS A 137 3.70 -2.77 -17.58
N THR A 138 3.38 -3.78 -18.40
CA THR A 138 2.07 -4.45 -18.38
C THR A 138 1.80 -5.22 -17.09
N GLU A 139 2.85 -5.65 -16.41
CA GLU A 139 2.87 -6.37 -15.15
C GLU A 139 2.56 -5.48 -13.94
N SER A 140 2.59 -4.16 -14.08
CA SER A 140 2.18 -3.24 -13.01
C SER A 140 0.66 -3.10 -12.90
N TYR A 141 -0.07 -3.52 -13.94
CA TYR A 141 -1.52 -3.39 -13.96
C TYR A 141 -2.19 -4.57 -13.27
N SER A 142 -3.22 -4.31 -12.48
CA SER A 142 -3.98 -5.34 -11.77
C SER A 142 -4.89 -6.18 -12.69
N SER A 143 -5.15 -5.69 -13.91
CA SER A 143 -6.07 -6.30 -14.87
C SER A 143 -5.47 -6.43 -16.26
N ALA A 144 -5.96 -7.40 -17.04
CA ALA A 144 -5.57 -7.59 -18.44
C ALA A 144 -6.00 -6.43 -19.36
N ARG A 145 -6.95 -5.60 -18.92
CA ARG A 145 -7.38 -4.40 -19.64
C ARG A 145 -6.47 -3.19 -19.36
N SER A 146 -5.46 -3.34 -18.50
CA SER A 146 -4.52 -2.28 -18.11
C SER A 146 -5.22 -1.01 -17.60
N ASN A 147 -6.29 -1.20 -16.81
CA ASN A 147 -7.08 -0.08 -16.31
C ASN A 147 -6.43 0.54 -15.07
N SER A 148 -6.28 -0.21 -13.97
CA SER A 148 -5.68 0.30 -12.73
C SER A 148 -4.34 -0.31 -12.40
N VAL A 149 -3.55 0.48 -11.68
CA VAL A 149 -2.30 0.10 -11.04
C VAL A 149 -2.48 0.29 -9.55
N THR A 150 -2.02 -0.66 -8.73
CA THR A 150 -2.11 -0.56 -7.26
C THR A 150 -0.72 -0.73 -6.66
N GLN A 151 -0.29 0.26 -5.89
CA GLN A 151 0.96 0.23 -5.13
C GLN A 151 0.65 0.06 -3.65
N ILE A 152 1.37 -0.83 -2.99
CA ILE A 152 1.25 -1.06 -1.55
C ILE A 152 2.44 -0.38 -0.87
N ASN A 153 2.15 0.29 0.24
CA ASN A 153 3.11 0.89 1.15
C ASN A 153 2.83 0.38 2.56
N ILE A 154 3.85 -0.16 3.21
CA ILE A 154 3.78 -0.64 4.59
C ILE A 154 4.76 0.18 5.42
N THR A 155 4.34 0.53 6.63
CA THR A 155 5.17 1.26 7.57
C THR A 155 4.89 0.78 8.99
N ARG A 156 5.95 0.59 9.77
CA ARG A 156 5.85 0.49 11.22
C ARG A 156 6.15 1.86 11.84
N PRO A 157 5.13 2.58 12.34
CA PRO A 157 5.30 3.92 12.88
C PRO A 157 6.17 3.90 14.15
N SER A 158 7.07 4.87 14.28
CA SER A 158 7.89 5.07 15.48
C SER A 158 7.09 5.61 16.67
N ARG A 159 5.96 6.26 16.40
CA ARG A 159 5.06 6.87 17.38
C ARG A 159 3.72 6.15 17.42
N VAL A 160 3.05 6.20 18.59
CA VAL A 160 1.71 5.64 18.77
C VAL A 160 0.74 6.34 17.81
N VAL A 161 0.12 5.58 16.90
CA VAL A 161 -0.86 6.14 15.95
C VAL A 161 -2.16 6.45 16.70
N VAL A 162 -2.80 7.57 16.36
CA VAL A 162 -4.13 7.93 16.89
C VAL A 162 -5.11 6.78 16.63
N GLY A 163 -5.81 6.33 17.68
CA GLY A 163 -6.73 5.17 17.59
C GLY A 163 -6.09 3.81 17.89
N GLN A 164 -4.78 3.74 18.11
CA GLN A 164 -4.18 2.58 18.78
C GLN A 164 -4.69 2.57 20.22
N GLY A 165 -5.68 1.73 20.50
CA GLY A 165 -6.14 1.49 21.87
C GLY A 165 -4.95 1.22 22.80
N GLY A 166 -5.06 1.61 24.07
CA GLY A 166 -4.00 1.42 25.05
C GLY A 166 -3.48 -0.03 25.05
N PHE A 167 -2.17 -0.20 25.21
CA PHE A 167 -1.48 -1.49 25.30
C PHE A 167 -1.47 -2.37 24.04
N LYS A 168 -1.84 -1.86 22.86
CA LYS A 168 -1.76 -2.64 21.60
C LYS A 168 -0.35 -2.77 21.01
N SER A 169 0.57 -1.87 21.36
CA SER A 169 2.00 -1.97 21.01
C SER A 169 2.83 -2.11 22.28
N VAL A 170 2.92 -3.33 22.81
CA VAL A 170 3.66 -3.61 24.05
C VAL A 170 4.64 -4.76 23.85
N THR A 171 5.81 -4.62 24.46
CA THR A 171 6.74 -5.72 24.66
C THR A 171 6.14 -6.67 25.69
N GLN A 172 5.91 -7.92 25.29
CA GLN A 172 5.34 -9.00 26.11
C GLN A 172 6.43 -9.91 26.69
N GLY A 173 7.70 -9.72 26.32
CA GLY A 173 8.84 -10.46 26.90
C GLY A 173 10.15 -10.04 26.26
N SER A 174 11.24 -10.06 27.02
CA SER A 174 12.58 -9.69 26.55
C SER A 174 13.46 -10.93 26.38
N GLY A 175 14.23 -10.99 25.29
CA GLY A 175 15.28 -11.99 25.12
C GLY A 175 16.38 -11.84 26.18
N ILE A 176 17.16 -12.90 26.38
CA ILE A 176 18.30 -12.95 27.31
C ILE A 176 19.53 -12.16 26.82
N GLN A 177 19.58 -11.79 25.53
CA GLN A 177 20.65 -10.99 24.94
C GLN A 177 20.14 -9.58 24.63
N ALA A 178 20.98 -8.57 24.88
CA ALA A 178 20.68 -7.19 24.49
C ALA A 178 20.60 -7.08 22.96
N ASN A 179 19.55 -6.40 22.46
CA ASN A 179 19.25 -6.20 21.04
C ASN A 179 18.65 -7.39 20.27
N GLU A 180 18.29 -8.49 20.94
CA GLU A 180 17.44 -9.52 20.31
C GLU A 180 16.00 -9.01 20.17
N PRO A 181 15.29 -9.40 19.10
CA PRO A 181 13.90 -9.01 18.96
C PRO A 181 13.13 -9.61 20.14
N SER A 182 12.36 -8.75 20.80
CA SER A 182 11.57 -9.10 21.98
C SER A 182 10.19 -9.57 21.52
N ASN A 183 9.51 -10.41 22.31
CA ASN A 183 8.09 -10.67 22.09
C ASN A 183 7.37 -9.32 22.11
N GLU A 184 6.79 -8.93 20.98
CA GLU A 184 6.19 -7.60 20.83
C GLU A 184 4.94 -7.71 19.96
N SER A 185 3.90 -6.99 20.36
CA SER A 185 2.81 -6.66 19.44
C SER A 185 3.18 -5.38 18.70
N ALA A 186 3.32 -5.46 17.38
CA ALA A 186 3.59 -4.32 16.53
C ALA A 186 2.35 -3.94 15.73
N VAL A 187 2.17 -2.63 15.53
CA VAL A 187 1.11 -2.10 14.67
C VAL A 187 1.73 -1.61 13.38
N PHE A 188 1.14 -1.99 12.26
CA PHE A 188 1.57 -1.60 10.93
C PHE A 188 0.49 -0.76 10.28
N ASN A 189 0.91 0.33 9.62
CA ASN A 189 0.07 1.06 8.69
C ASN A 189 0.29 0.46 7.30
N ILE A 190 -0.80 -0.01 6.70
CA ILE A 190 -0.83 -0.54 5.34
C ILE A 190 -1.63 0.44 4.50
N ARG A 191 -1.02 0.97 3.45
CA ARG A 191 -1.63 1.92 2.53
C ARG A 191 -1.60 1.31 1.14
N SER A 192 -2.77 1.04 0.59
CA SER A 192 -2.93 0.56 -0.78
C SER A 192 -3.42 1.70 -1.63
N THR A 193 -2.58 2.18 -2.56
CA THR A 193 -2.87 3.31 -3.43
C THR A 193 -3.12 2.80 -4.84
N SER A 194 -4.36 2.93 -5.30
CA SER A 194 -4.75 2.64 -6.68
C SER A 194 -4.83 3.91 -7.51
N ILE A 195 -4.29 3.84 -8.72
CA ILE A 195 -4.36 4.91 -9.72
C ILE A 195 -5.01 4.42 -11.01
N LEU A 196 -5.62 5.37 -11.74
CA LEU A 196 -6.15 5.17 -13.09
C LEU A 196 -5.42 6.11 -14.06
N PRO A 197 -4.25 5.70 -14.60
CA PRO A 197 -3.38 6.59 -15.38
C PRO A 197 -4.05 7.12 -16.65
N SER A 198 -4.94 6.34 -17.27
CA SER A 198 -5.57 6.65 -18.55
C SER A 198 -6.51 7.87 -18.56
N LEU A 199 -6.83 8.42 -17.38
CA LEU A 199 -7.68 9.60 -17.23
C LEU A 199 -6.86 10.90 -17.12
N SER A 200 -5.55 10.81 -16.91
CA SER A 200 -4.67 11.97 -16.85
C SER A 200 -4.06 12.28 -18.23
N ASN A 201 -3.65 13.53 -18.43
CA ASN A 201 -2.84 13.97 -19.56
C ASN A 201 -1.32 13.96 -19.26
N ALA A 202 -0.92 13.59 -18.04
CA ALA A 202 0.48 13.52 -17.63
C ALA A 202 1.26 12.47 -18.41
N SER A 203 2.58 12.68 -18.55
CA SER A 203 3.43 11.69 -19.21
C SER A 203 3.60 10.44 -18.34
N LYS A 204 4.05 9.33 -18.94
CA LYS A 204 4.27 8.11 -18.15
C LYS A 204 5.40 8.29 -17.16
N GLU A 205 6.40 9.06 -17.55
CA GLU A 205 7.55 9.43 -16.77
C GLU A 205 7.12 10.21 -15.51
N ASP A 206 6.26 11.22 -15.65
CA ASP A 206 5.77 12.03 -14.53
C ASP A 206 4.98 11.18 -13.52
N ILE A 207 4.08 10.32 -14.01
CA ILE A 207 3.31 9.40 -13.15
C ILE A 207 4.23 8.40 -12.44
N ASN A 208 5.22 7.85 -13.15
CA ASN A 208 6.20 6.94 -12.58
C ASN A 208 7.12 7.62 -11.55
N ASP A 209 7.40 8.90 -11.71
CA ASP A 209 8.16 9.68 -10.74
C ASP A 209 7.33 10.01 -9.50
N CYS A 210 6.02 10.26 -9.65
CA CYS A 210 5.11 10.34 -8.52
C CYS A 210 5.07 9.03 -7.72
N LEU A 211 5.03 7.86 -8.38
CA LEU A 211 5.01 6.55 -7.71
C LEU A 211 6.24 6.28 -6.82
N LYS A 212 7.35 7.01 -7.03
CA LYS A 212 8.57 6.90 -6.22
C LYS A 212 8.56 7.80 -4.98
N LYS A 213 7.59 8.70 -4.86
CA LYS A 213 7.48 9.64 -3.74
C LYS A 213 7.02 8.92 -2.48
N PRO A 214 7.43 9.40 -1.29
CA PRO A 214 6.89 8.88 -0.04
C PRO A 214 5.39 9.18 0.07
N ILE A 215 4.62 8.25 0.63
CA ILE A 215 3.18 8.45 0.84
C ILE A 215 2.87 9.33 2.06
N ASP A 216 3.75 9.27 3.07
CA ASP A 216 3.60 9.97 4.35
C ASP A 216 4.94 10.64 4.73
N PRO A 217 5.31 11.75 4.06
CA PRO A 217 6.52 12.49 4.38
C PRO A 217 6.44 13.17 5.75
N ASN A 218 7.59 13.28 6.44
CA ASN A 218 7.65 13.76 7.82
C ASN A 218 8.37 15.11 8.03
N ASP A 219 8.78 15.76 6.94
CA ASP A 219 9.60 16.98 6.96
C ASP A 219 8.85 18.24 6.47
N GLY A 220 7.64 18.08 5.92
CA GLY A 220 6.81 19.17 5.40
C GLY A 220 7.35 19.86 4.14
N SER A 221 8.48 19.39 3.60
CA SER A 221 9.10 19.90 2.37
C SER A 221 9.11 18.87 1.25
N THR A 222 9.07 17.59 1.62
CA THR A 222 8.99 16.49 0.67
C THR A 222 7.55 16.34 0.21
N GLU A 223 7.35 16.47 -1.09
CA GLU A 223 6.08 16.22 -1.76
C GLU A 223 5.67 14.75 -1.62
N SER A 224 4.43 14.52 -1.20
CA SER A 224 3.87 13.17 -1.06
C SER A 224 3.41 12.58 -2.39
N LEU A 225 3.26 11.26 -2.44
CA LEU A 225 2.64 10.54 -3.56
C LEU A 225 1.29 11.14 -3.95
N ASP A 226 0.41 11.37 -2.96
CA ASP A 226 -0.94 11.86 -3.21
C ASP A 226 -0.94 13.32 -3.72
N GLU A 227 -0.02 14.16 -3.24
CA GLU A 227 0.17 15.53 -3.75
C GLU A 227 0.66 15.52 -5.20
N CYS A 228 1.72 14.76 -5.50
CA CYS A 228 2.28 14.64 -6.85
C CYS A 228 1.21 14.13 -7.84
N MET A 229 0.47 13.08 -7.47
CA MET A 229 -0.59 12.52 -8.32
C MET A 229 -1.70 13.53 -8.60
N LYS A 230 -2.06 14.34 -7.59
CA LYS A 230 -3.08 15.38 -7.74
C LYS A 230 -2.62 16.49 -8.67
N ASP A 231 -1.37 16.91 -8.58
CA ASP A 231 -0.78 17.96 -9.42
C ASP A 231 -0.68 17.50 -10.87
N GLU A 232 -0.37 16.21 -11.09
CA GLU A 232 -0.41 15.55 -12.40
C GLU A 232 -1.84 15.20 -12.88
N GLY A 233 -2.88 15.53 -12.11
CA GLY A 233 -4.28 15.26 -12.47
C GLY A 233 -4.62 13.77 -12.60
N VAL A 234 -3.89 12.89 -11.92
CA VAL A 234 -4.10 11.44 -11.90
C VAL A 234 -5.18 11.09 -10.89
N ALA A 235 -6.21 10.36 -11.34
CA ALA A 235 -7.23 9.82 -10.45
C ALA A 235 -6.62 8.75 -9.55
N THR A 236 -6.65 9.01 -8.24
CA THR A 236 -5.95 8.21 -7.21
C THR A 236 -6.87 7.99 -6.02
N LYS A 237 -6.81 6.77 -5.44
CA LYS A 237 -7.47 6.44 -4.19
C LYS A 237 -6.51 5.65 -3.31
N THR A 238 -6.34 6.10 -2.08
CA THR A 238 -5.53 5.41 -1.06
C THR A 238 -6.44 4.84 0.02
N LEU A 239 -6.41 3.53 0.21
CA LEU A 239 -7.05 2.84 1.32
C LEU A 239 -6.03 2.63 2.44
N VAL A 240 -6.37 3.03 3.65
CA VAL A 240 -5.51 2.89 4.83
C VAL A 240 -6.09 1.82 5.75
N GLN A 241 -5.27 0.83 6.11
CA GLN A 241 -5.59 -0.23 7.06
C GLN A 241 -4.51 -0.33 8.12
N GLN A 242 -4.90 -0.75 9.32
CA GLN A 242 -3.96 -1.08 10.39
C GLN A 242 -3.96 -2.58 10.62
N ALA A 243 -2.76 -3.17 10.65
CA ALA A 243 -2.56 -4.56 11.03
C ALA A 243 -1.87 -4.65 12.38
N TYR A 244 -2.39 -5.54 13.24
CA TYR A 244 -1.80 -5.86 14.54
C TYR A 244 -1.09 -7.21 14.40
N VAL A 245 0.23 -7.19 14.39
CA VAL A 245 1.05 -8.39 14.23
C VAL A 245 1.74 -8.67 15.56
N LYS A 246 1.46 -9.84 16.14
CA LYS A 246 2.12 -10.30 17.35
C LYS A 246 3.33 -11.15 16.93
N ASN A 247 4.52 -10.66 17.22
CA ASN A 247 5.74 -11.44 17.09
C ASN A 247 5.92 -12.28 18.36
N VAL A 248 5.93 -13.60 18.20
CA VAL A 248 6.22 -14.58 19.25
C VAL A 248 7.51 -15.28 18.89
N ILE A 249 8.51 -15.10 19.75
CA ILE A 249 9.85 -15.63 19.64
C ILE A 249 9.99 -16.67 20.73
N ASP A 250 9.99 -17.93 20.31
CA ASP A 250 10.27 -19.07 21.15
C ASP A 250 11.74 -19.45 21.03
N ASN A 251 12.46 -19.38 22.14
CA ASN A 251 13.88 -19.71 22.19
C ASN A 251 14.05 -21.20 22.49
N THR A 252 14.74 -21.92 21.63
CA THR A 252 15.17 -23.30 21.88
C THR A 252 16.61 -23.31 22.39
N VAL A 253 16.86 -23.97 23.51
CA VAL A 253 18.22 -24.12 24.05
C VAL A 253 18.95 -25.18 23.24
N CYS A 254 19.79 -24.77 22.29
CA CYS A 254 20.53 -25.70 21.44
C CYS A 254 21.65 -26.45 22.16
N TYR A 255 22.12 -25.90 23.29
CA TYR A 255 23.21 -26.49 24.07
C TYR A 255 22.94 -26.27 25.56
N GLY A 256 22.96 -27.36 26.34
CA GLY A 256 22.91 -27.27 27.79
C GLY A 256 24.23 -26.72 28.34
N PHE A 257 24.21 -25.53 28.94
CA PHE A 257 25.39 -25.00 29.62
C PHE A 257 25.56 -25.68 31.00
N GLY A 258 26.73 -26.27 31.25
CA GLY A 258 27.15 -26.78 32.57
C GLY A 258 26.78 -28.23 32.90
N VAL A 259 25.77 -28.80 32.23
CA VAL A 259 25.38 -30.23 32.34
C VAL A 259 24.74 -30.64 31.01
N GLY A 260 25.55 -31.12 30.08
CA GLY A 260 25.11 -31.58 28.76
C GLY A 260 25.96 -32.73 28.27
N ASP A 261 25.41 -33.58 27.42
CA ASP A 261 26.10 -34.73 26.81
C ASP A 261 26.99 -34.35 25.62
N GLY A 262 27.21 -33.04 25.42
CA GLY A 262 28.01 -32.47 24.36
C GLY A 262 27.31 -32.36 23.01
N LYS A 263 26.04 -32.76 22.92
CA LYS A 263 25.29 -32.81 21.66
C LYS A 263 24.36 -31.62 21.50
N ILE A 264 24.11 -31.28 20.25
CA ILE A 264 23.11 -30.28 19.88
C ILE A 264 21.71 -30.88 20.05
N ASP A 265 20.79 -30.13 20.63
CA ASP A 265 19.39 -30.54 20.79
C ASP A 265 18.74 -30.90 19.43
N GLU A 266 17.86 -31.91 19.41
CA GLU A 266 17.23 -32.40 18.17
C GLU A 266 16.38 -31.32 17.48
N ASP A 267 15.73 -30.46 18.25
CA ASP A 267 14.92 -29.38 17.70
C ASP A 267 15.81 -28.33 17.05
N CYS A 268 16.97 -28.02 17.66
CA CYS A 268 17.96 -27.15 17.02
C CYS A 268 18.58 -27.77 15.77
N GLN A 269 18.86 -29.08 15.77
CA GLN A 269 19.32 -29.79 14.57
C GLN A 269 18.34 -29.64 13.40
N LYS A 270 17.04 -29.73 13.66
CA LYS A 270 15.98 -29.50 12.65
C LYS A 270 15.91 -28.04 12.24
N LEU A 271 15.96 -27.11 13.19
CA LEU A 271 15.82 -25.66 12.95
C LEU A 271 16.92 -25.11 12.04
N VAL A 272 18.18 -25.50 12.23
CA VAL A 272 19.32 -24.94 11.46
C VAL A 272 19.93 -25.94 10.47
N GLY A 273 19.32 -27.11 10.29
CA GLY A 273 19.71 -28.11 9.29
C GLY A 273 21.07 -28.76 9.56
N ILE A 274 21.39 -29.04 10.82
CA ILE A 274 22.66 -29.64 11.26
C ILE A 274 22.46 -31.00 11.93
N ASP A 275 23.53 -31.78 12.08
CA ASP A 275 23.56 -33.01 12.86
C ASP A 275 23.89 -32.74 14.35
N VAL A 276 23.89 -33.81 15.17
CA VAL A 276 24.23 -33.78 16.61
C VAL A 276 25.59 -33.15 16.92
N ASN A 277 26.49 -33.08 15.94
CA ASN A 277 27.85 -32.56 16.04
C ASN A 277 28.01 -31.17 15.38
N GLY A 278 26.95 -30.61 14.80
CA GLY A 278 26.97 -29.30 14.14
C GLY A 278 27.33 -29.31 12.66
N ASN A 279 27.43 -30.48 12.02
CA ASN A 279 27.67 -30.54 10.58
C ASN A 279 26.37 -30.31 9.82
N ARG A 280 26.39 -29.45 8.79
CA ARG A 280 25.24 -29.30 7.89
C ARG A 280 24.90 -30.62 7.22
N LYS A 281 23.63 -31.01 7.25
CA LYS A 281 23.15 -32.15 6.47
C LYS A 281 23.30 -31.81 4.99
N THR A 282 24.18 -32.50 4.27
CA THR A 282 24.26 -32.41 2.82
C THR A 282 22.92 -32.85 2.25
N ALA A 283 22.29 -31.99 1.44
CA ALA A 283 21.09 -32.35 0.71
C ALA A 283 21.39 -33.62 -0.11
N ALA A 284 20.75 -34.73 0.24
CA ALA A 284 20.71 -35.87 -0.65
C ALA A 284 19.93 -35.44 -1.89
N ASN A 285 20.61 -35.36 -3.02
CA ASN A 285 19.99 -35.18 -4.33
C ASN A 285 18.91 -36.26 -4.51
N ASN A 286 17.64 -35.85 -4.55
CA ASN A 286 16.52 -36.61 -5.11
C ASN A 286 15.66 -35.63 -5.91
#